data_AF-A0A931YFW0-F1
#
_entry.id   AF-A0A931YFW0-F1
#
_cell.length_a   1.000
_cell.length_b   1.000
_cell.length_c   1.000
_cell.angle_alpha   90.00
_cell.angle_beta   90.00
_cell.angle_gamma   90.00
#
_symmetry.space_group_name_H-M   'P 1'
#
loop_
_entity.id
_entity.type
_entity.pdbx_description
1 polymer ?
#
loop_
_entity_poly.entity_id
_entity_poly.type
_entity_poly.pdbx_seq_one_letter_code
_entity_poly.pdbx_strand_id
1 'polypeptide(L)'
;MRTPRSAVLALAALLLGSALWAGGALGQAPRVPPLGPLPPVPVPADNPMSEAKVELGKLLFWDTRLSGDVSTSCATCHDPKLGWGDGGALSRGYPGTEHWRNSQTVLNAAYYAKLFWAGEVTSLESQASAAAAGNVAGNGDPIMMEERLRQIPEYVKRFKDVFGVERPTIGTAWMAIAAFERTLTSKAEQVPFDRYARGDQSALSPDAKRGLAL
;
A
#
# COMPACT_ATOMS: atom_id res chain seq x y z
N MET A 1 19.68 -7.53 -92.25
CA MET A 1 20.93 -6.74 -92.22
C MET A 1 20.73 -5.53 -91.32
N ARG A 2 21.72 -5.24 -90.47
CA ARG A 2 21.90 -4.07 -89.57
C ARG A 2 21.05 -3.99 -88.27
N THR A 3 21.78 -4.20 -87.18
CA THR A 3 21.66 -3.69 -85.79
C THR A 3 21.60 -2.12 -85.77
N PRO A 4 21.41 -1.38 -84.63
CA PRO A 4 21.79 -1.74 -83.25
C PRO A 4 20.99 -1.18 -82.02
N ARG A 5 21.28 -1.82 -80.88
CA ARG A 5 21.57 -1.33 -79.50
C ARG A 5 20.76 -0.19 -78.82
N SER A 6 20.10 -0.62 -77.75
CA SER A 6 20.20 -0.14 -76.34
C SER A 6 19.76 1.28 -75.96
N ALA A 7 18.72 1.38 -75.13
CA ALA A 7 18.66 2.33 -74.00
C ALA A 7 17.72 1.81 -72.90
N VAL A 8 18.28 1.66 -71.71
CA VAL A 8 17.64 1.38 -70.43
C VAL A 8 16.83 2.60 -69.99
N LEU A 9 15.63 2.43 -69.44
CA LEU A 9 15.07 3.36 -68.44
C LEU A 9 13.99 2.67 -67.62
N ALA A 10 14.02 3.02 -66.33
CA ALA A 10 13.60 2.23 -65.20
C ALA A 10 12.09 2.23 -64.93
N LEU A 11 11.64 1.11 -64.33
CA LEU A 11 10.36 0.98 -63.64
C LEU A 11 10.25 2.01 -62.51
N ALA A 12 9.16 2.78 -62.52
CA ALA A 12 8.61 3.41 -61.31
C ALA A 12 7.10 3.63 -61.50
N ALA A 13 6.29 2.59 -61.26
CA ALA A 13 4.86 2.75 -61.05
C ALA A 13 4.60 2.79 -59.54
N LEU A 14 4.26 3.98 -59.04
CA LEU A 14 3.91 4.24 -57.64
C LEU A 14 2.67 3.42 -57.23
N LEU A 15 2.82 2.54 -56.25
CA LEU A 15 1.71 2.00 -55.48
C LEU A 15 1.43 2.95 -54.31
N LEU A 16 0.39 3.78 -54.46
CA LEU A 16 -0.25 4.54 -53.38
C LEU A 16 -0.99 3.56 -52.46
N GLY A 17 -0.27 2.98 -51.51
CA GLY A 17 -0.84 2.23 -50.39
C GLY A 17 -1.04 3.15 -49.19
N SER A 18 -2.27 3.61 -48.97
CA SER A 18 -2.71 4.33 -47.78
C SER A 18 -2.69 3.42 -46.55
N ALA A 19 -1.55 3.36 -45.86
CA ALA A 19 -1.49 2.79 -44.51
C ALA A 19 -1.90 3.87 -43.50
N LEU A 20 -3.20 3.85 -43.16
CA LEU A 20 -3.76 4.48 -41.97
C LEU A 20 -2.94 4.03 -40.75
N TRP A 21 -2.03 4.87 -40.28
CA TRP A 21 -1.51 4.75 -38.93
C TRP A 21 -2.67 5.10 -38.00
N ALA A 22 -3.36 4.06 -37.54
CA ALA A 22 -4.18 4.14 -36.35
C ALA A 22 -3.26 4.62 -35.23
N GLY A 23 -3.34 5.91 -34.91
CA GLY A 23 -2.78 6.46 -33.70
C GLY A 23 -3.42 5.71 -32.55
N GLY A 24 -2.72 4.68 -32.05
CA GLY A 24 -3.08 4.02 -30.82
C GLY A 24 -3.26 5.12 -29.80
N ALA A 25 -4.48 5.25 -29.29
CA ALA A 25 -4.78 6.19 -28.22
C ALA A 25 -3.76 5.94 -27.12
N LEU A 26 -2.82 6.88 -26.96
CA LEU A 26 -2.00 6.96 -25.76
C LEU A 26 -3.02 6.98 -24.62
N GLY A 27 -3.08 5.88 -23.87
CA GLY A 27 -4.03 5.71 -22.78
C GLY A 27 -4.00 6.97 -21.93
N GLN A 28 -5.15 7.62 -21.77
CA GLN A 28 -5.27 8.80 -20.93
C GLN A 28 -4.64 8.46 -19.58
N ALA A 29 -3.58 9.18 -19.21
CA ALA A 29 -3.01 9.07 -17.88
C ALA A 29 -4.17 9.19 -16.87
N PRO A 30 -4.24 8.31 -15.86
CA PRO A 30 -5.33 8.35 -14.90
C PRO A 30 -5.42 9.77 -14.32
N ARG A 31 -6.57 10.40 -14.53
CA ARG A 31 -6.82 11.78 -14.11
C ARG A 31 -6.73 11.81 -12.60
N VAL A 32 -5.66 12.39 -12.07
CA VAL A 32 -5.51 12.61 -10.63
C VAL A 32 -6.71 13.48 -10.21
N PRO A 33 -7.54 13.04 -9.25
CA PRO A 33 -8.67 13.84 -8.80
C PRO A 33 -8.15 15.17 -8.23
N PRO A 34 -8.95 16.25 -8.34
CA PRO A 34 -8.59 17.51 -7.69
C PRO A 34 -8.38 17.29 -6.20
N LEU A 35 -7.46 18.06 -5.60
CA LEU A 35 -7.21 17.99 -4.16
C LEU A 35 -8.51 18.28 -3.40
N GLY A 36 -8.76 17.47 -2.38
CA GLY A 36 -9.99 17.53 -1.60
C GLY A 36 -9.90 16.60 -0.38
N PRO A 37 -10.98 16.52 0.42
CA PRO A 37 -11.03 15.62 1.55
C PRO A 37 -10.89 14.17 1.10
N LEU A 38 -10.34 13.33 1.98
CA LEU A 38 -10.21 11.90 1.69
C LEU A 38 -11.59 11.25 1.46
N PRO A 39 -11.72 10.37 0.45
CA PRO A 39 -12.95 9.62 0.23
C PRO A 39 -13.18 8.59 1.35
N PRO A 40 -14.30 7.86 1.38
CA PRO A 40 -14.44 6.69 2.24
C PRO A 40 -13.31 5.69 2.02
N VAL A 41 -12.85 5.04 3.11
CA VAL A 41 -11.77 4.05 3.05
C VAL A 41 -12.14 2.90 2.10
N PRO A 42 -11.27 2.55 1.14
CA PRO A 42 -11.47 1.38 0.30
C PRO A 42 -11.43 0.08 1.12
N VAL A 43 -12.50 -0.71 1.04
CA VAL A 43 -12.59 -2.03 1.67
C VAL A 43 -12.69 -3.08 0.57
N PRO A 44 -11.75 -4.03 0.46
CA PRO A 44 -11.80 -5.04 -0.57
C PRO A 44 -12.85 -6.11 -0.24
N ALA A 45 -13.48 -6.66 -1.28
CA ALA A 45 -14.61 -7.58 -1.11
C ALA A 45 -14.24 -8.91 -0.45
N ASP A 46 -12.99 -9.35 -0.61
CA ASP A 46 -12.43 -10.57 -0.03
C ASP A 46 -11.96 -10.39 1.42
N ASN A 47 -11.81 -9.16 1.91
CA ASN A 47 -11.54 -8.88 3.32
C ASN A 47 -12.49 -7.82 3.90
N PRO A 48 -13.77 -8.16 4.10
CA PRO A 48 -14.76 -7.24 4.65
C PRO A 48 -14.42 -6.86 6.11
N MET A 49 -14.75 -5.63 6.49
CA MET A 49 -14.51 -5.09 7.82
C MET A 49 -15.55 -5.60 8.84
N SER A 50 -15.11 -5.84 10.07
CA SER A 50 -15.98 -6.01 11.24
C SER A 50 -15.24 -5.51 12.48
N GLU A 51 -15.97 -5.08 13.51
CA GLU A 51 -15.37 -4.59 14.75
C GLU A 51 -14.48 -5.68 15.40
N ALA A 52 -14.95 -6.92 15.45
CA ALA A 52 -14.19 -8.04 15.97
C ALA A 52 -12.91 -8.32 15.18
N LYS A 53 -12.93 -8.16 13.84
CA LYS A 53 -11.74 -8.32 12.99
C LYS A 53 -10.73 -7.20 13.22
N VAL A 54 -11.21 -5.96 13.33
CA VAL A 54 -10.37 -4.79 13.63
C VAL A 54 -9.69 -4.95 14.98
N GLU A 55 -10.42 -5.35 16.02
CA GLU A 55 -9.83 -5.56 17.35
C GLU A 55 -8.82 -6.72 17.36
N LEU A 56 -9.08 -7.81 16.63
CA LEU A 56 -8.08 -8.86 16.45
C LEU A 56 -6.83 -8.34 15.73
N GLY A 57 -7.00 -7.56 14.67
CA GLY A 57 -5.90 -6.93 13.93
C GLY A 57 -5.07 -6.01 14.80
N LYS A 58 -5.74 -5.21 15.65
CA LYS A 58 -5.11 -4.34 16.63
C LYS A 58 -4.29 -5.14 17.63
N LEU A 59 -4.80 -6.24 18.16
CA LEU A 59 -4.01 -7.10 19.06
C LEU A 59 -2.73 -7.59 18.36
N LEU A 60 -2.85 -8.08 17.13
CA LEU A 60 -1.72 -8.60 16.34
C LEU A 60 -0.71 -7.51 15.95
N PHE A 61 -1.14 -6.28 15.69
CA PHE A 61 -0.26 -5.16 15.32
C PHE A 61 0.77 -4.82 16.41
N TRP A 62 0.42 -5.04 17.69
CA TRP A 62 1.33 -4.87 18.83
C TRP A 62 1.98 -6.17 19.29
N ASP A 63 1.62 -7.32 18.70
CA ASP A 63 2.11 -8.62 19.14
C ASP A 63 3.49 -8.93 18.57
N THR A 64 4.49 -9.03 19.44
CA THR A 64 5.86 -9.31 19.01
C THR A 64 6.06 -10.74 18.53
N ARG A 65 5.13 -11.67 18.80
CA ARG A 65 5.24 -13.07 18.39
C ARG A 65 5.27 -13.27 16.87
N LEU A 66 4.96 -12.22 16.11
CA LEU A 66 5.06 -12.16 14.65
C LEU A 66 6.45 -11.69 14.13
N SER A 67 7.46 -11.47 15.00
CA SER A 67 8.86 -11.36 14.58
C SER A 67 9.62 -12.69 14.73
N GLY A 68 10.77 -12.84 14.08
CA GLY A 68 11.62 -14.03 14.20
C GLY A 68 11.92 -14.44 15.66
N ASP A 69 12.27 -13.50 16.51
CA ASP A 69 12.75 -13.68 17.90
C ASP A 69 11.76 -13.22 18.99
N VAL A 70 10.55 -12.80 18.62
CA VAL A 70 9.55 -12.30 19.58
C VAL A 70 9.91 -10.94 20.21
N SER A 71 10.83 -10.16 19.63
CA SER A 71 11.23 -8.85 20.19
C SER A 71 10.49 -7.64 19.62
N THR A 72 9.95 -7.76 18.41
CA THR A 72 9.52 -6.62 17.58
C THR A 72 8.11 -6.83 17.06
N SER A 73 7.29 -5.78 17.01
CA SER A 73 5.96 -5.81 16.40
C SER A 73 5.83 -4.72 15.33
N CYS A 74 4.70 -4.67 14.63
CA CYS A 74 4.43 -3.60 13.66
C CYS A 74 4.55 -2.22 14.33
N ALA A 75 4.04 -2.10 15.55
CA ALA A 75 4.09 -0.87 16.35
C ALA A 75 5.50 -0.43 16.75
N THR A 76 6.51 -1.30 16.70
CA THR A 76 7.91 -0.91 16.97
C THR A 76 8.45 0.06 15.93
N CYS A 77 8.06 -0.11 14.66
CA CYS A 77 8.47 0.74 13.54
C CYS A 77 7.38 1.74 13.13
N HIS A 78 6.14 1.52 13.56
CA HIS A 78 4.98 2.36 13.28
C HIS A 78 4.33 2.86 14.57
N ASP A 79 5.06 3.69 15.32
CA ASP A 79 4.65 4.19 16.63
C ASP A 79 3.60 5.32 16.48
N PRO A 80 2.39 5.18 17.04
CA PRO A 80 1.37 6.23 17.00
C PRO A 80 1.86 7.59 17.55
N LYS A 81 2.78 7.58 18.52
CA LYS A 81 3.34 8.81 19.12
C LYS A 81 4.26 9.57 18.16
N LEU A 82 4.78 8.89 17.14
CA LEU A 82 5.67 9.44 16.12
C LEU A 82 4.94 9.58 14.77
N GLY A 83 3.62 9.74 14.79
CA GLY A 83 2.82 9.86 13.57
C GLY A 83 2.74 8.55 12.78
N TRP A 84 2.77 7.41 13.48
CA TRP A 84 2.73 6.06 12.90
C TRP A 84 3.95 5.69 12.04
N GLY A 85 5.09 6.34 12.28
CA GLY A 85 6.42 5.92 11.83
C GLY A 85 7.35 5.71 13.02
N ASP A 86 8.65 5.71 12.79
CA ASP A 86 9.67 5.50 13.84
C ASP A 86 10.48 6.76 14.18
N GLY A 87 10.23 7.88 13.49
CA GLY A 87 10.91 9.16 13.68
C GLY A 87 12.38 9.18 13.25
N GLY A 88 12.91 8.10 12.66
CA GLY A 88 14.29 7.99 12.20
C GLY A 88 14.46 8.36 10.74
N ALA A 89 15.65 8.83 10.35
CA ALA A 89 15.99 8.99 8.93
C ALA A 89 16.10 7.63 8.22
N LEU A 90 16.53 6.61 8.96
CA LEU A 90 16.58 5.21 8.59
C LEU A 90 15.98 4.39 9.74
N SER A 91 15.33 3.27 9.39
CA SER A 91 14.65 2.47 10.39
C SER A 91 15.54 1.46 11.06
N ARG A 92 15.30 1.30 12.37
CA ARG A 92 15.81 0.11 13.07
C ARG A 92 15.06 -1.11 12.52
N GLY A 93 15.83 -2.13 12.18
CA GLY A 93 15.27 -3.39 11.71
C GLY A 93 15.04 -4.37 12.85
N TYR A 94 14.89 -5.64 12.47
CA TYR A 94 15.06 -6.78 13.34
C TYR A 94 16.35 -6.65 14.18
N PRO A 95 16.39 -7.12 15.45
CA PRO A 95 17.54 -6.88 16.31
C PRO A 95 18.90 -7.21 15.67
N GLY A 96 19.83 -6.27 15.80
CA GLY A 96 21.14 -6.35 15.16
C GLY A 96 21.18 -5.91 13.69
N THR A 97 20.08 -5.39 13.14
CA THR A 97 20.00 -4.88 11.77
C THR A 97 19.49 -3.44 11.70
N GLU A 98 19.86 -2.74 10.62
CA GLU A 98 19.35 -1.42 10.27
C GLU A 98 18.81 -1.48 8.83
N HIS A 99 17.69 -0.81 8.60
CA HIS A 99 17.08 -0.73 7.29
C HIS A 99 17.69 0.43 6.48
N TRP A 100 17.87 0.27 5.18
CA TRP A 100 18.35 1.33 4.27
C TRP A 100 17.26 2.34 3.85
N ARG A 101 16.10 2.31 4.51
CA ARG A 101 14.93 3.17 4.25
C ARG A 101 14.29 3.54 5.59
N ASN A 102 13.61 4.69 5.63
CA ASN A 102 12.72 5.07 6.72
C ASN A 102 11.40 4.27 6.66
N SER A 103 10.79 4.03 7.82
CA SER A 103 9.47 3.44 7.97
C SER A 103 8.41 4.50 7.67
N GLN A 104 7.73 4.31 6.54
CA GLN A 104 6.62 5.16 6.12
C GLN A 104 5.50 5.11 7.16
N THR A 105 4.74 6.18 7.28
CA THR A 105 3.56 6.18 8.15
C THR A 105 2.51 5.18 7.65
N VAL A 106 1.88 4.43 8.57
CA VAL A 106 0.67 3.64 8.25
C VAL A 106 -0.61 4.47 8.32
N LEU A 107 -0.54 5.72 8.80
CA LEU A 107 -1.67 6.64 8.76
C LEU A 107 -2.09 6.91 7.31
N ASN A 108 -3.37 6.73 7.02
CA ASN A 108 -3.97 6.86 5.69
C ASN A 108 -3.44 5.84 4.65
N ALA A 109 -2.71 4.80 5.07
CA ALA A 109 -2.12 3.83 4.13
C ALA A 109 -3.16 3.07 3.30
N ALA A 110 -4.39 2.93 3.80
CA ALA A 110 -5.49 2.29 3.11
C ALA A 110 -5.92 2.97 1.79
N TYR A 111 -5.52 4.23 1.57
CA TYR A 111 -5.80 4.94 0.31
C TYR A 111 -4.74 4.74 -0.76
N TYR A 112 -3.59 4.15 -0.43
CA TYR A 112 -2.51 3.95 -1.40
C TYR A 112 -2.78 2.74 -2.30
N ALA A 113 -2.66 2.96 -3.62
CA ALA A 113 -2.72 1.89 -4.61
C ALA A 113 -1.42 1.07 -4.71
N LYS A 114 -0.31 1.63 -4.21
CA LYS A 114 1.02 1.05 -4.19
C LYS A 114 1.67 1.35 -2.84
N LEU A 115 2.11 0.31 -2.15
CA LEU A 115 2.68 0.36 -0.81
C LEU A 115 4.18 0.02 -0.87
N PHE A 116 4.88 0.33 0.22
CA PHE A 116 6.34 0.43 0.28
C PHE A 116 6.91 1.54 -0.63
N TRP A 117 8.18 1.87 -0.42
CA TRP A 117 8.85 2.98 -1.10
C TRP A 117 8.92 2.84 -2.62
N ALA A 118 9.00 1.63 -3.18
CA ALA A 118 9.01 1.43 -4.63
C ALA A 118 7.68 0.90 -5.18
N GLY A 119 6.64 0.84 -4.35
CA GLY A 119 5.31 0.38 -4.78
C GLY A 119 5.25 -1.11 -5.08
N GLU A 120 6.05 -1.91 -4.39
CA GLU A 120 6.26 -3.35 -4.65
C GLU A 120 5.01 -4.20 -4.39
N VAL A 121 4.11 -3.74 -3.52
CA VAL A 121 2.87 -4.44 -3.16
C VAL A 121 1.66 -3.51 -3.27
N THR A 122 0.48 -4.08 -3.48
CA THR A 122 -0.75 -3.33 -3.83
C THR A 122 -1.87 -3.50 -2.82
N SER A 123 -1.65 -4.22 -1.72
CA SER A 123 -2.63 -4.40 -0.65
C SER A 123 -1.97 -4.38 0.72
N LEU A 124 -2.74 -3.96 1.74
CA LEU A 124 -2.28 -3.98 3.13
C LEU A 124 -1.98 -5.40 3.61
N GLU A 125 -2.76 -6.39 3.15
CA GLU A 125 -2.54 -7.81 3.46
C GLU A 125 -1.18 -8.30 2.96
N SER A 126 -0.81 -7.95 1.73
CA SER A 126 0.48 -8.33 1.14
C SER A 126 1.64 -7.53 1.74
N GLN A 127 1.40 -6.26 2.09
CA GLN A 127 2.36 -5.43 2.81
C GLN A 127 2.68 -6.00 4.19
N ALA A 128 1.67 -6.34 4.99
CA ALA A 128 1.83 -6.88 6.34
C ALA A 128 2.63 -8.19 6.30
N SER A 129 2.29 -9.08 5.37
CA SER A 129 3.03 -10.34 5.16
C SER A 129 4.49 -10.09 4.78
N ALA A 130 4.74 -9.17 3.84
CA ALA A 130 6.10 -8.89 3.36
C ALA A 130 6.97 -8.21 4.42
N ALA A 131 6.40 -7.31 5.22
CA ALA A 131 7.09 -6.63 6.30
C ALA A 131 7.45 -7.59 7.44
N ALA A 132 6.51 -8.45 7.86
CA ALA A 132 6.74 -9.43 8.92
C ALA A 132 7.78 -10.49 8.51
N ALA A 133 7.75 -10.97 7.27
CA ALA A 133 8.69 -11.99 6.78
C ALA A 133 10.03 -11.42 6.29
N GLY A 134 10.13 -10.11 6.05
CA GLY A 134 11.34 -9.50 5.50
C GLY A 134 12.53 -9.60 6.46
N ASN A 135 13.67 -10.11 5.97
CA ASN A 135 14.87 -10.40 6.77
C ASN A 135 15.40 -9.24 7.64
N VAL A 136 15.24 -8.00 7.16
CA VAL A 136 15.69 -6.79 7.89
C VAL A 136 14.57 -6.19 8.72
N ALA A 137 13.30 -6.47 8.41
CA ALA A 137 12.16 -5.91 9.14
C ALA A 137 11.74 -6.84 10.29
N GLY A 138 10.86 -7.82 10.02
CA GLY A 138 10.38 -8.75 11.05
C GLY A 138 11.18 -10.05 11.16
N ASN A 139 11.90 -10.46 10.11
CA ASN A 139 12.64 -11.72 10.00
C ASN A 139 11.83 -12.96 10.47
N GLY A 140 10.51 -12.92 10.26
CA GLY A 140 9.58 -13.95 10.74
C GLY A 140 9.43 -15.08 9.73
N ASP A 141 9.61 -16.33 10.19
CA ASP A 141 9.20 -17.51 9.41
C ASP A 141 7.67 -17.71 9.52
N PRO A 142 6.92 -17.78 8.40
CA PRO A 142 5.46 -17.88 8.43
C PRO A 142 4.90 -19.11 9.16
N ILE A 143 5.58 -20.25 9.07
CA ILE A 143 5.15 -21.49 9.73
C ILE A 143 5.30 -21.34 11.24
N MET A 144 6.44 -20.81 11.67
CA MET A 144 6.71 -20.55 13.07
C MET A 144 5.74 -19.52 13.66
N MET A 145 5.44 -18.43 12.94
CA MET A 145 4.46 -17.43 13.38
C MET A 145 3.07 -18.04 13.53
N GLU A 146 2.64 -18.84 12.55
CA GLU A 146 1.36 -19.55 12.58
C GLU A 146 1.26 -20.49 13.79
N GLU A 147 2.30 -21.28 14.03
CA GLU A 147 2.33 -22.21 15.17
C GLU A 147 2.31 -21.47 16.51
N ARG A 148 3.02 -20.34 16.64
CA ARG A 148 2.92 -19.50 17.84
C ARG A 148 1.49 -19.05 18.11
N LEU A 149 0.77 -18.58 17.10
CA LEU A 149 -0.64 -18.17 17.22
C LEU A 149 -1.53 -19.34 17.67
N ARG A 150 -1.28 -20.54 17.16
CA ARG A 150 -2.04 -21.76 17.48
C ARG A 150 -1.86 -22.26 18.92
N GLN A 151 -0.74 -21.93 19.57
CA GLN A 151 -0.49 -22.30 20.97
C GLN A 151 -1.23 -21.40 21.98
N ILE A 152 -1.99 -20.40 21.52
CA ILE A 152 -2.65 -19.43 22.39
C ILE A 152 -4.17 -19.64 22.32
N PRO A 153 -4.81 -20.20 23.36
CA PRO A 153 -6.24 -20.51 23.35
C PRO A 153 -7.13 -19.29 23.03
N GLU A 154 -6.74 -18.11 23.51
CA GLU A 154 -7.43 -16.84 23.24
C GLU A 154 -7.42 -16.51 21.74
N TYR A 155 -6.30 -16.71 21.02
CA TYR A 155 -6.26 -16.51 19.58
C TYR A 155 -7.07 -17.57 18.86
N VAL A 156 -6.98 -18.84 19.24
CA VAL A 156 -7.82 -19.89 18.63
C VAL A 156 -9.29 -19.51 18.68
N LYS A 157 -9.77 -19.04 19.84
CA LYS A 157 -11.14 -18.53 20.00
C LYS A 157 -11.42 -17.33 19.10
N ARG A 158 -10.58 -16.29 19.12
CA ARG A 158 -10.82 -15.06 18.33
C ARG A 158 -10.81 -15.31 16.82
N PHE A 159 -9.90 -16.15 16.33
CA PHE A 159 -9.84 -16.51 14.92
C PHE A 159 -11.06 -17.34 14.51
N LYS A 160 -11.56 -18.23 15.37
CA LYS A 160 -12.83 -18.93 15.15
C LYS A 160 -14.01 -17.97 15.09
N ASP A 161 -14.10 -17.03 16.02
CA ASP A 161 -15.18 -16.04 16.08
C ASP A 161 -15.17 -15.09 14.85
N VAL A 162 -13.99 -14.69 14.38
CA VAL A 162 -13.84 -13.71 13.28
C VAL A 162 -13.89 -14.35 11.89
N PHE A 163 -13.25 -15.51 11.71
CA PHE A 163 -13.05 -16.14 10.40
C PHE A 163 -13.73 -17.50 10.26
N GLY A 164 -14.34 -18.05 11.32
CA GLY A 164 -14.95 -19.37 11.29
C GLY A 164 -13.96 -20.54 11.17
N VAL A 165 -12.66 -20.30 11.41
CA VAL A 165 -11.60 -21.30 11.30
C VAL A 165 -11.38 -22.02 12.63
N GLU A 166 -11.06 -23.31 12.60
CA GLU A 166 -10.79 -24.07 13.84
C GLU A 166 -9.46 -23.68 14.50
N ARG A 167 -8.50 -23.20 13.70
CA ARG A 167 -7.20 -22.72 14.18
C ARG A 167 -6.74 -21.50 13.39
N PRO A 168 -5.97 -20.58 14.00
CA PRO A 168 -5.36 -19.47 13.28
C PRO A 168 -4.56 -19.94 12.08
N THR A 169 -4.63 -19.17 11.00
CA THR A 169 -3.70 -19.26 9.87
C THR A 169 -3.00 -17.92 9.71
N ILE A 170 -1.77 -17.93 9.22
CA ILE A 170 -1.01 -16.70 9.07
C ILE A 170 -1.67 -15.74 8.06
N GLY A 171 -2.32 -16.28 7.01
CA GLY A 171 -3.09 -15.48 6.06
C GLY A 171 -4.24 -14.72 6.72
N THR A 172 -5.02 -15.39 7.59
CA THR A 172 -6.09 -14.72 8.36
C THR A 172 -5.54 -13.66 9.33
N ALA A 173 -4.31 -13.82 9.82
CA ALA A 173 -3.67 -12.81 10.66
C ALA A 173 -3.37 -11.53 9.86
N TRP A 174 -2.86 -11.66 8.63
CA TRP A 174 -2.65 -10.52 7.72
C TRP A 174 -3.95 -9.82 7.35
N MET A 175 -5.02 -10.57 7.12
CA MET A 175 -6.36 -9.99 6.89
C MET A 175 -6.85 -9.18 8.10
N ALA A 176 -6.63 -9.67 9.32
CA ALA A 176 -7.01 -8.96 10.54
C ALA A 176 -6.17 -7.68 10.72
N ILE A 177 -4.84 -7.76 10.59
CA ILE A 177 -3.93 -6.61 10.67
C ILE A 177 -4.32 -5.54 9.64
N ALA A 178 -4.53 -5.94 8.39
CA ALA A 178 -4.95 -5.02 7.32
C ALA A 178 -6.31 -4.37 7.62
N ALA A 179 -7.24 -5.07 8.27
CA ALA A 179 -8.49 -4.47 8.73
C ALA A 179 -8.25 -3.39 9.80
N PHE A 180 -7.35 -3.63 10.76
CA PHE A 180 -6.95 -2.61 11.71
C PHE A 180 -6.29 -1.40 11.04
N GLU A 181 -5.35 -1.61 10.13
CA GLU A 181 -4.67 -0.54 9.39
C GLU A 181 -5.65 0.34 8.61
N ARG A 182 -6.75 -0.22 8.08
CA ARG A 182 -7.82 0.54 7.42
C ARG A 182 -8.55 1.52 8.34
N THR A 183 -8.46 1.34 9.67
CA THR A 183 -9.02 2.28 10.64
C THR A 183 -8.09 3.45 10.96
N LEU A 184 -6.82 3.36 10.56
CA LEU A 184 -5.80 4.36 10.83
C LEU A 184 -5.90 5.50 9.84
N THR A 185 -6.93 6.32 9.98
CA THR A 185 -7.17 7.48 9.11
C THR A 185 -7.17 8.79 9.87
N SER A 186 -6.69 9.85 9.22
CA SER A 186 -6.86 11.20 9.73
C SER A 186 -8.35 11.58 9.78
N LYS A 187 -8.76 12.24 10.85
CA LYS A 187 -10.13 12.76 10.99
C LYS A 187 -10.22 14.10 10.27
N ALA A 188 -11.06 14.18 9.25
CA ALA A 188 -11.16 15.38 8.40
C ALA A 188 -11.51 16.64 9.20
N GLU A 189 -12.20 16.52 10.34
CA GLU A 189 -12.56 17.62 11.23
C GLU A 189 -11.35 18.20 11.96
N GLN A 190 -10.28 17.42 12.09
CA GLN A 190 -9.03 17.79 12.76
C GLN A 190 -7.96 18.26 11.79
N VAL A 191 -8.12 18.00 10.48
CA VAL A 191 -7.17 18.40 9.45
C VAL A 191 -7.58 19.78 8.89
N PRO A 192 -6.74 20.83 9.05
CA PRO A 192 -7.07 22.18 8.58
C PRO A 192 -7.36 22.25 7.08
N PHE A 193 -6.61 21.50 6.27
CA PHE A 193 -6.84 21.41 4.83
C PHE A 193 -8.21 20.81 4.49
N ASP A 194 -8.59 19.71 5.13
CA ASP A 194 -9.88 19.06 4.86
C ASP A 194 -11.07 19.92 5.29
N ARG A 195 -10.94 20.67 6.39
CA ARG A 195 -11.94 21.70 6.77
C ARG A 195 -12.05 22.80 5.72
N TYR A 196 -10.91 23.29 5.24
CA TYR A 196 -10.87 24.31 4.19
C TYR A 196 -11.51 23.82 2.89
N ALA A 197 -11.18 22.60 2.46
CA ALA A 197 -11.75 21.98 1.26
C ALA A 197 -13.26 21.73 1.37
N ARG A 198 -13.79 21.62 2.60
CA ARG A 198 -15.24 21.53 2.89
C ARG A 198 -15.92 22.89 3.08
N GLY A 199 -15.23 23.99 2.82
CA GLY A 199 -15.79 25.35 2.77
C GLY A 199 -15.37 26.27 3.90
N ASP A 200 -14.66 25.79 4.92
CA ASP A 200 -14.18 26.64 6.00
C ASP A 200 -12.95 27.46 5.58
N GLN A 201 -13.22 28.63 4.99
CA GLN A 201 -12.18 29.53 4.48
C GLN A 201 -11.22 30.04 5.57
N SER A 202 -11.56 29.91 6.85
CA SER A 202 -10.72 30.34 7.97
C SER A 202 -9.74 29.26 8.43
N ALA A 203 -9.93 28.01 8.00
CA ALA A 203 -9.14 26.88 8.49
C ALA A 203 -7.66 26.91 8.04
N LEU A 204 -7.33 27.58 6.94
CA LEU A 204 -5.95 27.80 6.51
C LEU A 204 -5.49 29.23 6.78
N SER A 205 -4.26 29.37 7.28
CA SER A 205 -3.58 30.66 7.40
C SER A 205 -3.34 31.29 6.01
N PRO A 206 -3.13 32.61 5.93
CA PRO A 206 -2.75 33.26 4.67
C PRO A 206 -1.52 32.61 4.02
N ASP A 207 -0.55 32.16 4.82
CA ASP A 207 0.68 31.52 4.35
C ASP A 207 0.40 30.12 3.77
N ALA A 208 -0.44 29.33 4.45
CA ALA A 208 -0.84 28.02 3.96
C ALA A 208 -1.65 28.13 2.65
N LYS A 209 -2.49 29.16 2.50
CA LYS A 209 -3.20 29.43 1.23
C LYS A 209 -2.26 29.81 0.10
N ARG A 210 -1.22 30.60 0.38
CA ARG A 210 -0.17 30.88 -0.61
C ARG A 210 0.57 29.61 -0.99
N GLY A 211 0.90 28.75 -0.02
CA GLY A 211 1.54 27.46 -0.27
C GLY A 211 0.70 26.49 -1.10
N LEU A 212 -0.63 26.47 -0.91
CA LEU A 212 -1.56 25.66 -1.70
C LEU A 212 -1.63 26.09 -3.19
N ALA A 213 -1.33 27.35 -3.50
CA ALA A 213 -1.41 27.90 -4.85
C ALA A 213 -0.13 27.74 -5.69
N LEU A 214 0.95 27.20 -5.09
CA LEU A 214 2.21 26.89 -5.76
C LEU A 214 2.16 25.51 -6.42
#